data_AF-A0A7J5VDD0-F1
#
_entry.id   AF-A0A7J5VDD0-F1
#
_cell.length_a   1.000
_cell.length_b   1.000
_cell.length_c   1.000
_cell.angle_alpha   90.00
_cell.angle_beta   90.00
_cell.angle_gamma   90.00
#
_symmetry.space_group_name_H-M   'P 1'
#
loop_
_entity.id
_entity.type
_entity.pdbx_description
1 polymer ?
#
loop_
_entity_poly.entity_id
_entity_poly.type
_entity_poly.pdbx_seq_one_letter_code
_entity_poly.pdbx_strand_id
1 'polypeptide(L)'
;MFTEIGIENFKAFGKMQHIPLKPITLLYGPNSSGKSSFIQSLLLFKQTLEESTNDEVPLLSRGNLVDLGDYSEFIHKHDDKNEFKMSFSFNFIWDPEIANICWESRPIREDEVMTLEFTFHKDKTGDVIVKSIRLFYLRNPEPLLMPL
;
A
#
# COMPACT_ATOMS: atom_id res chain seq x y z
N MET A 1 -0.95 12.53 -7.87
CA MET A 1 0.27 11.77 -8.26
C MET A 1 0.82 11.08 -7.02
N PHE A 2 1.28 9.83 -7.11
CA PHE A 2 1.92 9.14 -5.98
C PHE A 2 3.24 9.80 -5.60
N THR A 3 3.47 9.96 -4.30
CA THR A 3 4.63 10.63 -3.71
C THR A 3 5.44 9.74 -2.79
N GLU A 4 4.86 8.65 -2.28
CA GLU A 4 5.55 7.68 -1.43
C GLU A 4 4.86 6.31 -1.49
N ILE A 5 5.64 5.24 -1.35
CA ILE A 5 5.16 3.88 -1.13
C ILE A 5 5.70 3.37 0.19
N GLY A 6 4.84 2.93 1.09
CA GLY A 6 5.23 2.23 2.31
C GLY A 6 5.13 0.72 2.15
N ILE A 7 6.10 -0.03 2.67
CA ILE A 7 6.11 -1.50 2.67
C ILE A 7 6.57 -2.03 4.03
N GLU A 8 5.80 -2.94 4.63
CA GLU A 8 6.15 -3.66 5.85
C GLU A 8 5.94 -5.17 5.68
N ASN A 9 6.83 -5.98 6.26
CA ASN A 9 6.80 -7.44 6.26
C ASN A 9 6.74 -8.11 4.87
N PHE A 10 7.39 -7.57 3.84
CA PHE A 10 7.44 -8.19 2.51
C PHE A 10 8.87 -8.57 2.10
N LYS A 11 9.18 -9.87 2.00
CA LYS A 11 10.49 -10.41 1.61
C LYS A 11 11.63 -9.77 2.41
N ALA A 12 12.44 -8.92 1.78
CA ALA A 12 13.55 -8.21 2.42
C ALA A 12 13.11 -7.08 3.35
N PHE A 13 11.88 -6.57 3.21
CA PHE A 13 11.33 -5.50 4.03
C PHE A 13 10.73 -6.07 5.32
N GLY A 14 11.44 -5.91 6.44
CA GLY A 14 10.92 -6.27 7.76
C GLY A 14 10.06 -5.16 8.35
N LYS A 15 10.70 -4.11 8.87
CA LYS A 15 10.00 -2.91 9.38
C LYS A 15 9.49 -2.04 8.23
N MET A 16 8.40 -1.30 8.47
CA MET A 16 7.86 -0.31 7.54
C MET A 16 8.97 0.57 6.95
N GLN A 17 9.12 0.51 5.62
CA GLN A 17 10.01 1.36 4.84
C GLN A 17 9.16 2.32 4.01
N HIS A 18 9.45 3.61 4.13
CA HIS A 18 8.82 4.69 3.37
C HIS A 18 9.72 5.06 2.19
N ILE A 19 9.26 4.78 0.97
CA ILE A 19 10.04 4.93 -0.26
C ILE A 19 9.48 6.12 -1.04
N PRO A 20 10.16 7.28 -1.02
CA PRO A 20 9.67 8.46 -1.72
C PRO A 20 9.72 8.27 -3.24
N LEU A 21 8.66 8.69 -3.91
CA LEU A 21 8.56 8.69 -5.37
C LEU A 21 8.76 10.09 -5.92
N LYS A 22 9.55 10.17 -6.99
CA LYS A 22 9.76 11.38 -7.81
C LYS A 22 9.39 11.05 -9.27
N PRO A 23 9.12 12.06 -10.12
CA PRO A 23 8.79 11.84 -11.53
C PRO A 23 9.77 10.89 -12.26
N ILE A 24 11.03 10.91 -11.86
CA ILE A 24 12.02 9.88 -12.18
C ILE A 24 12.56 9.32 -10.87
N THR A 25 12.31 8.04 -10.62
CA THR A 25 12.79 7.33 -9.42
C THR A 25 13.78 6.25 -9.85
N LEU A 26 15.04 6.37 -9.42
CA LEU A 26 16.09 5.41 -9.74
C LEU A 26 16.26 4.40 -8.61
N LEU A 27 16.07 3.11 -8.92
CA LEU A 27 16.26 2.02 -7.97
C LEU A 27 17.61 1.32 -8.22
N TYR A 28 18.58 1.53 -7.33
CA TYR A 28 19.94 1.00 -7.47
C TYR A 28 20.49 0.53 -6.11
N GLY A 29 21.55 -0.30 -6.16
CA GLY A 29 22.20 -0.88 -4.98
C GLY A 29 22.66 -2.32 -5.22
N PRO A 30 23.36 -2.94 -4.25
CA PRO A 30 23.89 -4.30 -4.37
C PRO A 30 22.81 -5.36 -4.65
N ASN A 31 23.20 -6.50 -5.22
CA ASN A 31 22.28 -7.63 -5.36
C ASN A 31 21.70 -8.03 -4.00
N SER A 32 20.46 -8.51 -4.01
CA SER A 32 19.73 -8.90 -2.80
C SER A 32 19.42 -7.77 -1.80
N SER A 33 19.58 -6.50 -2.19
CA SER A 33 19.21 -5.34 -1.36
C SER A 33 17.71 -5.02 -1.31
N GLY A 34 16.83 -5.91 -1.83
CA GLY A 34 15.38 -5.70 -1.84
C GLY A 34 14.80 -4.97 -3.06
N LYS A 35 15.61 -4.62 -4.08
CA LYS A 35 15.11 -3.94 -5.29
C LYS A 35 14.03 -4.73 -6.02
N SER A 36 14.26 -6.01 -6.28
CA SER A 36 13.26 -6.88 -6.93
C SER A 36 12.04 -7.05 -6.04
N SER A 37 12.22 -7.12 -4.72
CA SER A 37 11.10 -7.18 -3.76
C SER A 37 10.22 -5.92 -3.84
N PHE A 38 10.80 -4.74 -4.01
CA PHE A 38 10.04 -3.50 -4.18
C PHE A 38 9.19 -3.54 -5.46
N ILE A 39 9.78 -3.95 -6.59
CA ILE A 39 9.02 -4.06 -7.84
C ILE A 39 7.93 -5.13 -7.73
N GLN A 40 8.23 -6.27 -7.11
CA GLN A 40 7.29 -7.37 -6.91
C GLN A 40 6.09 -6.97 -6.04
N SER A 41 6.26 -6.15 -5.00
CA SER A 41 5.12 -5.68 -4.20
C SER A 41 4.19 -4.76 -4.99
N LEU A 42 4.75 -3.92 -5.88
CA LEU A 42 3.95 -3.09 -6.78
C LEU A 42 3.17 -3.93 -7.80
N LEU A 43 3.82 -4.95 -8.39
CA LEU A 43 3.15 -5.87 -9.33
C LEU A 43 2.05 -6.69 -8.65
N LEU A 44 2.32 -7.18 -7.44
CA LEU A 44 1.34 -7.88 -6.61
C LEU A 44 0.11 -7.03 -6.36
N PHE A 45 0.32 -5.78 -5.96
CA PHE A 45 -0.79 -4.87 -5.68
C PHE A 45 -1.55 -4.51 -6.95
N LYS A 46 -0.85 -4.24 -8.07
CA LYS A 46 -1.47 -3.96 -9.36
C LYS A 46 -2.35 -5.12 -9.85
N GLN A 47 -1.83 -6.35 -9.87
CA GLN A 47 -2.62 -7.50 -10.32
C GLN A 47 -3.80 -7.78 -9.39
N THR A 48 -3.64 -7.58 -8.09
CA THR A 48 -4.75 -7.68 -7.13
C THR A 48 -5.86 -6.69 -7.47
N LEU A 49 -5.53 -5.44 -7.80
CA LEU A 49 -6.53 -4.43 -8.18
C LEU A 49 -7.17 -4.69 -9.55
N GLU A 50 -6.44 -5.29 -10.50
CA GLU A 50 -6.94 -5.53 -11.87
C GLU A 50 -7.75 -6.84 -11.99
N GLU A 51 -7.37 -7.88 -11.25
CA GLU A 51 -7.88 -9.24 -11.44
C GLU A 51 -8.81 -9.70 -10.30
N SER A 52 -8.88 -8.99 -9.17
CA SER A 52 -9.76 -9.40 -8.07
C SER A 52 -11.22 -9.16 -8.43
N THR A 53 -11.99 -10.24 -8.51
CA THR A 53 -13.41 -10.25 -8.91
C THR A 53 -14.38 -10.33 -7.72
N ASN A 54 -13.87 -10.46 -6.48
CA ASN A 54 -14.68 -10.69 -5.29
C ASN A 54 -14.73 -9.44 -4.39
N ASP A 55 -15.87 -9.24 -3.74
CA ASP A 55 -16.10 -8.14 -2.79
C ASP A 55 -15.12 -8.17 -1.58
N GLU A 56 -14.51 -9.33 -1.30
CA GLU A 56 -13.54 -9.52 -0.20
C GLU A 56 -12.09 -9.11 -0.56
N VAL A 57 -11.85 -8.65 -1.81
CA VAL A 57 -10.54 -8.22 -2.36
C VAL A 57 -9.36 -9.07 -1.86
N PRO A 58 -9.34 -10.39 -2.14
CA PRO A 58 -8.19 -11.22 -1.77
C PRO A 58 -6.93 -10.71 -2.47
N LEU A 59 -5.81 -10.68 -1.74
CA LEU A 59 -4.50 -10.38 -2.32
C LEU A 59 -4.09 -11.54 -3.22
N LEU A 60 -4.06 -11.31 -4.53
CA LEU A 60 -3.80 -12.34 -5.51
C LEU A 60 -2.28 -12.58 -5.61
N SER A 61 -1.75 -13.57 -4.89
CA SER A 61 -0.30 -13.84 -4.87
C SER A 61 0.24 -14.49 -6.15
N ARG A 62 -0.64 -15.11 -6.95
CA ARG A 62 -0.32 -15.75 -8.22
C ARG A 62 -1.21 -15.16 -9.32
N GLY A 63 -0.61 -14.44 -10.26
CA GLY A 63 -1.32 -13.77 -11.35
C GLY A 63 -0.41 -13.52 -12.54
N ASN A 64 -0.89 -12.75 -13.52
CA ASN A 64 -0.17 -12.54 -14.77
C ASN A 64 1.08 -11.66 -14.63
N LEU A 65 1.13 -10.79 -13.61
CA LEU A 65 2.25 -9.85 -13.42
C LEU A 65 3.34 -10.42 -12.51
N VAL A 66 2.96 -11.21 -11.51
CA VAL A 66 3.88 -11.87 -10.58
C VAL A 66 3.28 -13.15 -10.01
N ASP A 67 4.13 -14.16 -9.87
CA ASP A 67 3.89 -15.35 -9.05
C ASP A 67 4.83 -15.30 -7.83
N LEU A 68 4.23 -15.14 -6.66
CA LEU A 68 4.92 -15.10 -5.38
C LEU A 68 4.75 -16.36 -4.55
N GLY A 69 4.07 -17.38 -5.08
CA GLY A 69 3.72 -18.57 -4.34
C GLY A 69 2.73 -18.31 -3.21
N ASP A 70 2.90 -19.04 -2.12
CA ASP A 70 2.02 -18.94 -0.95
C ASP A 70 2.42 -17.76 -0.04
N TYR A 71 1.54 -17.33 0.87
CA TYR A 71 1.80 -16.19 1.77
C TYR A 71 3.13 -16.30 2.53
N SER A 72 3.46 -17.50 2.99
CA SER A 72 4.71 -17.79 3.69
C SER A 72 5.94 -17.56 2.82
N GLU A 73 5.86 -17.61 1.49
CA GLU A 73 7.00 -17.43 0.59
C GLU A 73 7.41 -15.97 0.44
N PHE A 74 6.44 -15.03 0.54
CA PHE A 74 6.72 -13.60 0.38
C PHE A 74 6.60 -12.80 1.67
N ILE A 75 5.98 -13.31 2.73
CA ILE A 75 5.99 -12.65 4.03
C ILE A 75 7.40 -12.65 4.62
N HIS A 76 7.77 -11.56 5.28
CA HIS A 76 9.10 -11.42 5.86
C HIS A 76 9.40 -12.56 6.86
N LYS A 77 10.59 -13.16 6.72
CA LYS A 77 11.06 -14.32 7.51
C LYS A 77 10.17 -15.57 7.43
N HIS A 78 9.28 -15.66 6.45
CA HIS A 78 8.35 -16.78 6.29
C HIS A 78 7.43 -16.99 7.50
N ASP A 79 7.23 -15.94 8.31
CA ASP A 79 6.36 -15.97 9.47
C ASP A 79 4.95 -15.51 9.07
N ASP A 80 4.06 -16.48 8.84
CA ASP A 80 2.71 -16.27 8.33
C ASP A 80 1.74 -15.65 9.35
N LYS A 81 2.21 -15.42 10.58
CA LYS A 81 1.49 -14.62 11.59
C LYS A 81 1.69 -13.13 11.40
N ASN A 82 2.71 -12.72 10.64
CA ASN A 82 2.94 -11.32 10.36
C ASN A 82 1.90 -10.79 9.38
N GLU A 83 1.54 -9.52 9.56
CA GLU A 83 0.70 -8.79 8.63
C GLU A 83 1.57 -8.10 7.59
N PHE A 84 1.18 -8.23 6.33
CA PHE A 84 1.79 -7.51 5.21
C PHE A 84 1.10 -6.15 5.09
N LYS A 85 1.87 -5.05 5.06
CA LYS A 85 1.31 -3.72 4.85
C LYS A 85 1.89 -3.05 3.62
N MET A 86 1.01 -2.38 2.88
CA MET A 86 1.35 -1.51 1.76
C MET A 86 0.64 -0.19 1.97
N SER A 87 1.36 0.92 1.80
CA SER A 87 0.72 2.24 1.78
C SER A 87 1.11 3.02 0.53
N PHE A 88 0.18 3.84 0.07
CA PHE A 88 0.34 4.70 -1.09
C PHE A 88 0.00 6.13 -0.68
N SER A 89 1.00 7.00 -0.67
CA SER A 89 0.79 8.42 -0.46
C SER A 89 0.70 9.14 -1.78
N PHE A 90 -0.22 10.10 -1.89
CA PHE A 90 -0.40 10.91 -3.07
C PHE A 90 -0.85 12.31 -2.70
N ASN A 91 -0.41 13.28 -3.51
CA ASN A 91 -0.95 14.62 -3.42
C ASN A 91 -2.39 14.61 -3.92
N PHE A 92 -3.28 15.24 -3.16
CA PHE A 92 -4.67 15.41 -3.49
C PHE A 92 -5.01 16.89 -3.51
N ILE A 93 -5.69 17.33 -4.57
CA ILE A 93 -6.22 18.67 -4.68
C ILE A 93 -7.72 18.54 -4.56
N TRP A 94 -8.31 19.19 -3.56
CA TRP A 94 -9.76 19.26 -3.46
C TRP A 94 -10.32 20.02 -4.66
N ASP A 95 -11.41 19.52 -5.22
CA ASP A 95 -12.23 20.33 -6.09
C ASP A 95 -12.67 21.58 -5.30
N PRO A 96 -12.34 22.80 -5.76
CA PRO A 96 -12.69 24.02 -5.06
C PRO A 96 -14.20 24.16 -4.81
N GLU A 97 -15.05 23.65 -5.70
CA GLU A 97 -16.51 23.69 -5.53
C GLU A 97 -16.96 22.79 -4.38
N ILE A 98 -16.39 21.60 -4.26
CA ILE A 98 -16.67 20.66 -3.16
C ILE A 98 -16.06 21.15 -1.84
N ALA A 99 -14.85 21.72 -1.87
CA ALA A 99 -14.17 22.27 -0.70
C ALA A 99 -15.00 23.37 -0.03
N ASN A 100 -15.62 24.25 -0.83
CA ASN A 100 -16.48 25.33 -0.34
C ASN A 100 -17.78 24.83 0.30
N ILE A 101 -18.29 23.66 -0.11
CA ILE A 101 -19.48 23.03 0.50
C ILE A 101 -19.12 22.37 1.83
N CYS A 102 -17.98 21.68 1.90
CA CYS A 102 -17.58 20.93 3.08
C CYS A 102 -16.95 21.80 4.18
N TRP A 103 -16.30 22.90 3.81
CA TRP A 103 -15.59 23.77 4.76
C TRP A 103 -15.65 25.24 4.31
N GLU A 104 -16.42 26.07 5.01
CA GLU A 104 -16.36 27.52 4.84
C GLU A 104 -14.93 27.98 5.20
N SER A 105 -14.14 28.34 4.18
CA SER A 105 -12.89 29.10 4.30
C SER A 105 -11.61 28.34 4.74
N ARG A 106 -11.28 27.20 4.11
CA ARG A 106 -9.90 26.66 4.19
C ARG A 106 -9.04 27.13 3.01
N PRO A 107 -7.85 27.71 3.24
CA PRO A 107 -6.89 27.95 2.15
C PRO A 107 -6.40 26.59 1.62
N ILE A 108 -6.57 26.36 0.32
CA ILE A 108 -6.04 25.20 -0.40
C ILE A 108 -4.53 25.17 -0.18
N ARG A 109 -4.00 24.11 0.43
CA ARG A 109 -2.54 23.96 0.59
C ARG A 109 -2.00 22.99 -0.46
N GLU A 110 -0.85 23.34 -1.05
CA GLU A 110 -0.17 22.48 -2.04
C GLU A 110 0.44 21.20 -1.44
N ASP A 111 0.54 21.12 -0.11
CA ASP A 111 1.15 20.01 0.65
C ASP A 111 0.13 18.99 1.21
N GLU A 112 -1.10 19.01 0.71
CA GLU A 112 -2.12 18.04 1.11
C GLU A 112 -1.82 16.64 0.56
N VAL A 113 -1.34 15.77 1.44
CA VAL A 113 -1.07 14.36 1.15
C VAL A 113 -2.14 13.49 1.80
N MET A 114 -2.74 12.61 1.00
CA MET A 114 -3.50 11.48 1.50
C MET A 114 -2.67 10.21 1.42
N THR A 115 -2.81 9.33 2.40
CA THR A 115 -2.17 8.01 2.41
C THR A 115 -3.21 6.93 2.59
N LEU A 116 -3.27 6.01 1.64
CA LEU A 116 -4.10 4.82 1.73
C LEU A 116 -3.22 3.65 2.16
N GLU A 117 -3.48 3.08 3.33
CA GLU A 117 -2.76 1.94 3.88
C GLU A 117 -3.66 0.70 3.87
N PHE A 118 -3.14 -0.38 3.30
CA PHE A 118 -3.74 -1.70 3.29
C PHE A 118 -2.96 -2.60 4.21
N THR A 119 -3.67 -3.31 5.08
CA THR A 119 -3.12 -4.37 5.91
C THR A 119 -3.73 -5.68 5.46
N PHE A 120 -2.88 -6.66 5.14
CA PHE A 120 -3.28 -8.00 4.71
C PHE A 120 -2.82 -9.03 5.72
N HIS A 121 -3.60 -10.09 5.88
CA HIS A 121 -3.22 -11.24 6.68
C HIS A 121 -3.68 -12.53 6.01
N LYS A 122 -3.03 -13.62 6.37
CA LYS A 122 -3.50 -14.97 6.05
C LYS A 122 -4.60 -15.36 7.02
N ASP A 123 -5.74 -15.79 6.49
CA ASP A 123 -6.86 -16.25 7.31
C ASP A 123 -6.72 -17.73 7.69
N LYS A 124 -7.80 -18.33 8.21
CA LYS A 124 -7.81 -19.75 8.62
C LYS A 124 -7.93 -20.72 7.46
N THR A 125 -8.46 -20.31 6.30
CA THR A 125 -8.56 -21.16 5.11
C THR A 125 -7.25 -21.17 4.34
N GLY A 126 -6.37 -20.21 4.62
CA GLY A 126 -5.06 -20.03 3.99
C GLY A 126 -5.06 -18.93 2.92
N ASP A 127 -6.20 -18.28 2.72
CA ASP A 127 -6.37 -17.17 1.79
C ASP A 127 -5.78 -15.89 2.39
N VAL A 128 -5.31 -14.99 1.53
CA VAL A 128 -4.72 -13.71 1.95
C VAL A 128 -5.76 -12.62 1.74
N ILE A 129 -6.32 -12.12 2.83
CA ILE A 129 -7.44 -11.18 2.81
C ILE A 129 -7.06 -9.81 3.39
N VAL A 130 -7.78 -8.77 2.96
CA VAL A 130 -7.65 -7.44 3.53
C VAL A 130 -8.18 -7.44 4.96
N LYS A 131 -7.32 -7.11 5.93
CA LYS A 131 -7.69 -6.92 7.32
C LYS A 131 -8.24 -5.53 7.58
N SER A 132 -7.60 -4.50 7.02
CA SER A 132 -8.05 -3.12 7.16
C SER A 132 -7.54 -2.25 6.03
N ILE A 133 -8.37 -1.28 5.65
CA ILE A 133 -8.00 -0.16 4.79
C ILE A 133 -8.08 1.10 5.64
N ARG A 134 -6.97 1.83 5.76
CA ARG A 134 -6.90 3.07 6.54
C ARG A 134 -6.57 4.22 5.61
N LEU A 135 -7.34 5.30 5.73
CA LEU A 135 -7.07 6.54 5.02
C LEU A 135 -6.51 7.55 6.01
N PHE A 136 -5.29 8.03 5.79
CA PHE A 136 -4.68 9.10 6.58
C PHE A 136 -4.69 10.39 5.76
N TYR A 137 -4.94 11.50 6.43
CA TYR A 137 -4.87 12.83 5.83
C TYR A 137 -3.81 13.66 6.53
N LEU A 138 -2.92 14.24 5.72
CA LEU A 138 -1.66 14.82 6.17
C LEU A 138 -0.80 13.78 6.91
N ARG A 139 0.31 14.21 7.50
CA ARG A 139 1.15 13.36 8.36
C ARG A 139 0.52 13.10 9.74
N ASN A 140 -0.82 13.07 9.80
CA ASN A 140 -1.56 12.78 11.02
C ASN A 140 -1.44 11.28 11.34
N PRO A 141 -1.02 10.89 12.56
CA PRO A 141 -0.96 9.48 12.95
C PRO A 141 -2.33 8.80 13.06
N GLU A 142 -3.42 9.57 13.19
CA GLU A 142 -4.77 9.03 13.28
C GLU A 142 -5.44 8.94 11.90
N PRO A 143 -6.01 7.79 11.51
CA PRO A 143 -6.71 7.64 10.23
C PRO A 143 -8.07 8.38 10.25
N LEU A 144 -8.44 8.96 9.11
CA LEU A 144 -9.75 9.57 8.87
C LEU A 144 -10.89 8.55 8.85
N LEU A 145 -10.61 7.32 8.42
CA LEU A 145 -11.57 6.22 8.37
C LEU A 145 -11.08 5.10 9.29
N MET A 146 -11.90 4.78 10.30
CA MET A 146 -11.71 3.57 11.11
C MET A 146 -12.20 2.35 10.33
N PRO A 147 -11.67 1.13 10.59
CA PRO A 147 -12.07 -0.07 9.87
C PRO A 147 -13.59 -0.32 10.01
N LEU A 148 -14.19 -0.89 8.97
CA LEU A 148 -15.56 -1.41 8.95
C LEU A 148 -15.78 -2.47 10.06
#